data_AF-A0A6G2QWP7-F1
#
_entry.id   AF-A0A6G2QWP7-F1
#
_cell.length_a   1.000
_cell.length_b   1.000
_cell.length_c   1.000
_cell.angle_alpha   90.00
_cell.angle_beta   90.00
_cell.angle_gamma   90.00
#
_symmetry.space_group_name_H-M   'P 1'
#
loop_
_entity.id
_entity.type
_entity.pdbx_description
1 polymer ?
#
loop_
_entity_poly.entity_id
_entity_poly.type
_entity_poly.pdbx_seq_one_letter_code
_entity_poly.pdbx_strand_id
1 'polypeptide(L)'
;VLNLLPLADGPRPTDGNTATGGLPLGFALGVVLAQACGDTGTTAPLWTVTRGAVSTGPGDPLTHPARAAHWGLGRVTALERPEQPGGLVDLPAVLDAPAA
;
A
#
# COMPACT_ATOMS: atom_id res chain seq x y z
N VAL A 1 11.50 4.29 5.99
CA VAL A 1 11.35 3.56 4.71
C VAL A 1 10.04 3.97 4.07
N LEU A 2 10.07 4.38 2.79
CA LEU A 2 8.85 4.71 2.03
C LEU A 2 8.55 3.57 1.05
N ASN A 3 7.46 2.85 1.29
CA ASN A 3 7.01 1.73 0.47
C ASN A 3 6.07 2.23 -0.64
N LEU A 4 6.56 2.21 -1.88
CA LEU A 4 5.80 2.56 -3.10
C LEU A 4 5.38 1.33 -3.92
N LEU A 5 5.68 0.12 -3.45
CA LEU A 5 5.33 -1.14 -4.11
C LEU A 5 3.82 -1.30 -4.38
N PRO A 6 2.88 -0.78 -3.56
CA PRO A 6 1.46 -0.87 -3.89
C PRO A 6 1.10 -0.16 -5.21
N LEU A 7 1.89 0.81 -5.65
CA LEU A 7 1.66 1.57 -6.88
C LEU A 7 2.20 0.85 -8.13
N ALA A 8 2.99 -0.21 -7.97
CA ALA A 8 3.54 -0.99 -9.08
C ALA A 8 2.48 -1.85 -9.78
N ASP A 9 1.40 -2.20 -9.07
CA ASP A 9 0.28 -2.94 -9.65
C ASP A 9 -0.48 -2.00 -10.62
N GLY A 10 -0.28 -2.18 -11.93
CA GLY A 10 -0.98 -1.42 -12.96
C GLY A 10 -2.48 -1.73 -13.05
N PRO A 11 -3.28 -0.92 -13.76
CA PRO A 11 -4.68 -1.23 -14.03
C PRO A 11 -4.76 -2.59 -14.73
N ARG A 12 -5.50 -3.53 -14.14
CA ARG A 12 -5.70 -4.84 -14.74
C ARG A 12 -6.64 -4.68 -15.95
N PRO A 13 -6.28 -5.20 -17.14
CA PRO A 13 -7.23 -5.31 -18.24
C PRO A 13 -8.46 -6.12 -17.79
N THR A 14 -9.66 -5.64 -18.10
CA THR A 14 -10.93 -6.29 -17.75
C THR A 14 -11.33 -7.39 -18.74
N ASP A 15 -10.44 -7.72 -19.67
CA ASP A 15 -10.56 -8.81 -20.62
C ASP A 15 -10.86 -10.09 -19.83
N GLY A 16 -12.05 -10.66 -20.05
CA GLY A 16 -12.66 -11.71 -19.22
C GLY A 16 -11.95 -13.06 -19.16
N ASN A 17 -10.65 -13.12 -19.44
CA ASN A 17 -9.83 -14.32 -19.45
C ASN A 17 -8.48 -14.17 -18.71
N THR A 18 -8.45 -13.50 -17.56
CA THR A 18 -7.30 -13.62 -16.65
C THR A 18 -7.75 -13.78 -15.21
N ALA A 19 -8.43 -14.87 -14.88
CA ALA A 19 -8.44 -15.37 -13.51
C ALA A 19 -7.10 -16.08 -13.23
N THR A 20 -5.98 -15.35 -13.28
CA THR A 20 -4.76 -15.83 -12.63
C THR A 20 -4.88 -15.36 -11.18
N GLY A 21 -5.43 -16.23 -10.33
CA GLY A 21 -5.61 -16.04 -8.89
C GLY A 21 -4.29 -15.99 -8.12
N GLY A 22 -3.36 -15.16 -8.58
CA GLY A 22 -2.11 -14.85 -7.90
C GLY A 22 -2.26 -13.63 -6.99
N LEU A 23 -1.46 -13.60 -5.93
CA LEU A 23 -1.30 -12.41 -5.09
C LEU A 23 -0.81 -11.23 -5.95
N PRO A 24 -1.37 -10.02 -5.79
CA PRO A 24 -0.82 -8.82 -6.45
C PRO A 24 0.67 -8.68 -6.11
N LEU A 25 1.50 -8.42 -7.13
CA LEU A 25 2.95 -8.37 -6.95
C LEU A 25 3.34 -7.28 -5.96
N GLY A 26 2.70 -6.11 -6.03
CA GLY A 26 2.90 -5.02 -5.09
C GLY A 26 2.66 -5.46 -3.64
N PHE A 27 1.62 -6.27 -3.40
CA PHE A 27 1.33 -6.82 -2.08
C PHE A 27 2.36 -7.85 -1.62
N ALA A 28 2.72 -8.81 -2.48
CA ALA A 28 3.73 -9.81 -2.14
C ALA A 28 5.08 -9.16 -1.78
N LEU A 29 5.51 -8.16 -2.55
CA LEU A 29 6.73 -7.41 -2.28
C LEU A 29 6.60 -6.54 -1.01
N GLY A 30 5.41 -6.00 -0.73
CA GLY A 30 5.12 -5.27 0.50
C GLY A 30 5.31 -6.12 1.77
N VAL A 31 4.89 -7.39 1.72
CA VAL A 31 5.14 -8.36 2.81
C VAL A 31 6.64 -8.59 2.98
N VAL A 32 7.36 -8.87 1.89
CA VAL A 32 8.81 -9.09 1.91
C VAL A 32 9.55 -7.87 2.47
N LEU A 33 9.14 -6.66 2.10
CA LEU A 33 9.73 -5.44 2.64
C LEU A 33 9.53 -5.31 4.15
N ALA A 34 8.33 -5.61 4.66
CA ALA A 34 8.05 -5.56 6.09
C ALA A 34 8.90 -6.58 6.86
N GLN A 35 9.02 -7.81 6.33
CA GLN A 35 9.90 -8.85 6.89
C GLN A 35 11.36 -8.40 6.89
N ALA A 36 11.86 -7.89 5.76
CA ALA A 36 13.23 -7.41 5.64
C ALA A 36 13.55 -6.26 6.61
N CYS A 37 12.61 -5.35 6.85
CA CYS A 37 12.79 -4.30 7.88
C CYS A 37 12.95 -4.91 9.28
N GLY A 38 12.19 -5.97 9.58
CA GLY A 38 12.32 -6.75 10.81
C GLY A 38 13.66 -7.46 10.91
N ASP A 39 14.04 -8.22 9.89
CA ASP A 39 15.25 -9.04 9.83
C ASP A 39 16.53 -8.20 9.93
N THR A 40 16.53 -7.01 9.34
CA THR A 40 17.68 -6.08 9.34
C THR A 40 17.75 -5.21 10.60
N GLY A 41 16.74 -5.27 11.47
CA GLY A 41 16.66 -4.38 12.64
C GLY A 41 16.50 -2.90 12.24
N THR A 42 15.90 -2.62 11.09
CA THR A 42 15.65 -1.25 10.65
C THR A 42 14.74 -0.55 11.66
N THR A 43 15.19 0.56 12.25
CA THR A 43 14.41 1.34 13.23
C THR A 43 13.66 2.51 12.62
N ALA A 44 13.92 2.81 11.34
CA ALA A 44 13.23 3.88 10.63
C ALA A 44 11.75 3.53 10.40
N PRO A 45 10.83 4.50 10.48
CA PRO A 45 9.41 4.26 10.32
C PRO A 45 9.07 3.75 8.92
N LEU A 46 8.20 2.75 8.81
CA LEU A 46 7.70 2.22 7.54
C LEU A 46 6.39 2.91 7.13
N TRP A 47 6.47 3.73 6.09
CA TRP A 47 5.31 4.39 5.49
C TRP A 47 4.89 3.65 4.23
N THR A 48 3.63 3.19 4.16
CA THR A 48 3.09 2.52 2.96
C THR A 48 2.12 3.43 2.24
N VAL A 49 2.42 3.66 0.96
CA VAL A 49 1.68 4.58 0.10
C VAL A 49 0.83 3.80 -0.88
N THR A 50 -0.46 4.07 -0.88
CA THR A 50 -1.42 3.54 -1.85
C THR A 50 -2.03 4.67 -2.68
N ARG A 51 -2.82 4.32 -3.70
CA ARG A 51 -3.68 5.26 -4.43
C ARG A 51 -4.97 4.55 -4.81
N GLY A 52 -6.11 5.14 -4.46
CA GLY A 52 -7.43 4.58 -4.74
C GLY A 52 -7.69 3.27 -4.01
N ALA A 53 -7.02 3.05 -2.88
CA ALA A 53 -7.18 1.88 -2.03
C ALA A 53 -8.20 2.10 -0.91
N VAL A 54 -8.54 3.36 -0.63
CA VAL A 54 -9.54 3.77 0.35
C VAL A 54 -10.47 4.78 -0.32
N SER A 55 -11.70 4.89 0.20
CA SER A 55 -12.63 5.96 -0.14
C SER A 55 -12.90 6.77 1.11
N THR A 56 -12.69 8.08 1.03
CA THR A 56 -12.99 9.03 2.13
C THR A 56 -14.40 9.65 2.01
N GLY A 57 -15.10 9.40 0.90
CA GLY A 57 -16.46 9.89 0.68
C GLY A 57 -16.88 9.85 -0.80
N PRO A 58 -18.06 10.42 -1.14
CA PRO A 58 -18.63 10.35 -2.49
C PRO A 58 -17.74 10.94 -3.61
N GLY A 59 -16.83 11.86 -3.28
CA GLY A 59 -15.89 12.46 -4.24
C GLY A 59 -14.59 11.67 -4.46
N ASP A 60 -14.41 10.54 -3.79
CA ASP A 60 -13.17 9.77 -3.74
C ASP A 60 -13.47 8.27 -4.00
N PRO A 61 -13.72 7.87 -5.27
CA PRO A 61 -14.12 6.50 -5.58
C PRO A 61 -12.96 5.52 -5.46
N LEU A 62 -13.28 4.31 -5.00
CA LEU A 62 -12.31 3.21 -4.89
C LEU A 62 -11.95 2.67 -6.28
N THR A 63 -10.76 3.03 -6.78
CA THR A 63 -10.30 2.62 -8.13
C THR A 63 -9.39 1.39 -8.12
N HIS A 64 -8.78 1.07 -6.99
CA HIS A 64 -7.82 -0.04 -6.85
C HIS A 64 -8.04 -0.82 -5.54
N PRO A 65 -9.20 -1.50 -5.38
CA PRO A 65 -9.58 -2.18 -4.14
C PRO A 65 -8.56 -3.22 -3.67
N ALA A 66 -7.86 -3.90 -4.59
CA ALA A 66 -6.84 -4.89 -4.23
C ALA A 66 -5.68 -4.31 -3.40
N ARG A 67 -5.39 -3.00 -3.56
CA ARG A 67 -4.36 -2.32 -2.76
C ARG A 67 -4.75 -2.16 -1.30
N ALA A 68 -6.03 -2.26 -0.94
CA ALA A 68 -6.51 -2.20 0.44
C ALA A 68 -5.94 -3.33 1.33
N ALA A 69 -5.45 -4.42 0.75
CA ALA A 69 -4.72 -5.46 1.50
C ALA A 69 -3.52 -4.88 2.28
N HIS A 70 -2.85 -3.86 1.74
CA HIS A 70 -1.76 -3.16 2.42
C HIS A 70 -2.21 -2.42 3.68
N TRP A 71 -3.47 -1.96 3.73
CA TRP A 71 -4.04 -1.35 4.93
C TRP A 71 -4.27 -2.39 6.03
N GLY A 72 -4.54 -3.65 5.67
CA GLY A 72 -4.52 -4.77 6.61
C GLY A 72 -3.11 -5.04 7.13
N LEU A 73 -2.14 -5.21 6.23
CA LEU A 73 -0.74 -5.48 6.57
C LEU A 73 -0.16 -4.39 7.49
N GLY A 74 -0.26 -3.12 7.11
CA GLY A 74 0.31 -2.02 7.89
C GLY A 74 -0.30 -1.88 9.28
N ARG A 75 -1.59 -2.20 9.46
CA ARG A 75 -2.22 -2.24 10.78
C ARG A 75 -1.64 -3.34 11.66
N VAL A 76 -1.40 -4.53 11.11
CA VAL A 76 -0.76 -5.63 11.86
C VAL A 76 0.68 -5.30 12.19
N THR A 77 1.45 -4.78 11.23
CA THR A 77 2.86 -4.37 11.46
C THR A 77 2.96 -3.31 12.57
N ALA A 78 2.03 -2.36 12.62
CA ALA A 78 1.99 -1.35 13.69
C ALA A 78 1.70 -1.95 15.07
N LEU A 79 0.96 -3.05 15.15
CA LEU A 79 0.71 -3.77 16.40
C LEU A 79 1.90 -4.65 16.81
N GLU A 80 2.61 -5.23 15.85
CA GLU A 80 3.79 -6.07 16.11
C GLU A 80 5.01 -5.26 16.55
N ARG A 81 5.12 -3.99 16.12
CA ARG A 81 6.29 -3.12 16.36
C ARG A 81 5.86 -1.71 16.80
N PRO A 82 5.22 -1.55 17.97
CA PRO A 82 4.69 -0.27 18.43
C PRO A 82 5.76 0.81 18.63
N GLU A 83 7.02 0.42 18.84
CA GLU A 83 8.17 1.30 19.01
C GLU A 83 8.69 1.92 17.70
N GLN A 84 8.19 1.46 16.54
CA GLN A 84 8.59 1.94 15.21
C GLN A 84 7.38 2.55 14.48
N PRO A 85 6.96 3.77 14.84
CA PRO A 85 5.72 4.36 14.36
C PRO A 85 5.78 4.63 12.84
N GLY A 86 5.15 3.77 12.07
CA GLY A 86 4.93 3.93 10.62
C GLY A 86 3.58 4.57 10.30
N GLY A 87 3.12 4.38 9.06
CA GLY A 87 1.82 4.88 8.65
C GLY A 87 1.33 4.39 7.31
N LEU A 88 0.03 4.62 7.07
CA LEU A 88 -0.68 4.32 5.83
C LEU A 88 -1.17 5.63 5.23
N VAL A 89 -0.91 5.84 3.95
CA VAL A 89 -1.36 7.03 3.22
C VAL A 89 -1.94 6.59 1.88
N ASP A 90 -3.17 6.98 1.59
CA ASP A 90 -3.73 6.89 0.24
C ASP A 90 -3.59 8.24 -0.45
N LEU A 91 -2.91 8.27 -1.60
CA LEU A 91 -2.74 9.48 -2.39
C LEU A 91 -3.97 9.73 -3.27
N PRO A 92 -4.31 11.01 -3.53
CA PRO A 92 -5.30 11.35 -4.54
C PRO A 92 -4.84 10.93 -5.94
N ALA A 93 -5.78 10.85 -6.87
CA ALA A 93 -5.49 10.55 -8.27
C ALA A 93 -4.55 11.58 -8.91
N VAL A 94 -4.70 12.85 -8.53
CA VAL A 94 -3.90 13.99 -8.97
C VAL A 94 -3.32 14.67 -7.74
N LEU A 95 -2.00 14.87 -7.73
CA LEU A 95 -1.34 15.68 -6.71
C LEU A 95 -1.45 17.16 -7.09
N ASP A 96 -1.73 18.00 -6.11
CA ASP A 96 -1.67 19.44 -6.25
C ASP A 96 -0.21 19.95 -6.21
N ALA A 97 -0.05 21.24 -6.49
CA ALA A 97 1.26 21.88 -6.32
C ALA A 97 1.65 21.87 -4.82
N PRO A 98 2.94 21.79 -4.50
CA PRO A 98 3.38 21.90 -3.11
C PRO A 98 2.83 23.17 -2.47
N ALA A 99 2.33 23.06 -1.24
CA ALA A 99 2.01 24.23 -0.44
C ALA A 99 3.27 25.11 -0.29
N ALA A 100 3.07 26.43 -0.37
CA ALA A 100 4.14 27.43 -0.28
C ALA A 100 4.73 27.55 1.13
#